data_AF-A0A7V1IH05-F1
#
_entry.id   AF-A0A7V1IH05-F1
#
_cell.length_a   1.000
_cell.length_b   1.000
_cell.length_c   1.000
_cell.angle_alpha   90.00
_cell.angle_beta   90.00
_cell.angle_gamma   90.00
#
_symmetry.space_group_name_H-M   'P 1'
#
loop_
_entity.id
_entity.type
_entity.pdbx_description
1 polymer ?
#
loop_
_entity_poly.entity_id
_entity_poly.type
_entity_poly.pdbx_seq_one_letter_code
_entity_poly.pdbx_strand_id
1 'polypeptide(L)'
;MGCHAQFPAEYDQIEGIRILKEHWEEKKPIKWVQIHRLPEYVQFRHNRHIKAGLECQRCHGPVEKMDKLSLVPDSHIGYLVPVAKLEMGWCINCHRQNDQQASQDCLTCHY
;
A
#
# COMPACT_ATOMS: atom_id res chain seq x y z
N MET A 1 19.54 -11.97 4.73
CA MET A 1 19.71 -11.46 3.36
C MET A 1 19.26 -12.51 2.38
N GLY A 2 18.64 -12.08 1.26
CA GLY A 2 18.26 -12.93 0.13
C GLY A 2 19.10 -12.59 -1.11
N CYS A 3 18.45 -12.17 -2.20
CA CYS A 3 19.12 -11.87 -3.47
C CYS A 3 20.28 -10.86 -3.35
N HIS A 4 20.16 -9.83 -2.51
CA HIS A 4 21.21 -8.80 -2.31
C HIS A 4 22.52 -9.31 -1.70
N ALA A 5 22.62 -10.59 -1.29
CA ALA A 5 23.87 -11.23 -0.91
C ALA A 5 24.63 -11.84 -2.10
N GLN A 6 24.00 -11.94 -3.27
CA GLN A 6 24.54 -12.64 -4.45
C GLN A 6 25.12 -11.69 -5.50
N PHE A 7 24.84 -10.39 -5.41
CA PHE A 7 25.32 -9.39 -6.36
C PHE A 7 26.74 -8.90 -6.01
N PRO A 8 27.53 -8.46 -7.01
CA PRO A 8 28.85 -7.87 -6.80
C PRO A 8 28.81 -6.65 -5.86
N ALA A 9 29.92 -6.40 -5.16
CA ALA A 9 30.07 -5.28 -4.22
C ALA A 9 29.89 -3.90 -4.86
N GLU A 10 30.03 -3.79 -6.18
CA GLU A 10 29.77 -2.56 -6.94
C GLU A 10 28.36 -2.00 -6.71
N TYR A 11 27.37 -2.88 -6.52
CA TYR A 11 25.98 -2.50 -6.25
C TYR A 11 25.78 -1.90 -4.86
N ASP A 12 26.76 -2.02 -3.96
CA ASP A 12 26.66 -1.50 -2.59
C ASP A 12 26.72 0.03 -2.54
N GLN A 13 27.07 0.67 -3.66
CA GLN A 13 27.00 2.12 -3.83
C GLN A 13 25.56 2.62 -3.99
N ILE A 14 24.60 1.75 -4.32
CA ILE A 14 23.18 2.11 -4.38
C ILE A 14 22.68 2.32 -2.95
N GLU A 15 22.15 3.52 -2.68
CA GLU A 15 21.73 3.95 -1.33
C GLU A 15 20.88 2.90 -0.59
N GLY A 16 19.86 2.35 -1.25
CA GLY A 16 18.97 1.35 -0.63
C GLY A 16 19.67 0.03 -0.30
N ILE A 17 20.64 -0.40 -1.11
CA ILE A 17 21.42 -1.63 -0.87
C ILE A 17 22.42 -1.40 0.27
N ARG A 18 23.07 -0.24 0.30
CA ARG A 18 23.96 0.18 1.38
C ARG A 18 23.24 0.14 2.73
N ILE A 19 22.09 0.81 2.83
CA ILE A 19 21.25 0.82 4.05
C ILE A 19 20.84 -0.59 4.45
N LEU A 20 20.42 -1.43 3.49
CA LEU A 20 20.04 -2.81 3.77
C LEU A 20 21.19 -3.62 4.38
N LYS A 21 22.40 -3.53 3.81
CA LYS A 21 23.58 -4.26 4.29
C LYS A 21 24.02 -3.79 5.67
N GLU A 22 24.12 -2.48 5.88
CA GLU A 22 24.45 -1.88 7.19
C GLU A 22 23.48 -2.37 8.28
N HIS A 23 22.17 -2.27 8.04
CA HIS A 23 21.15 -2.72 8.99
C HIS A 23 21.19 -4.24 9.24
N TRP A 24 21.53 -5.03 8.23
CA TRP A 24 21.68 -6.48 8.37
C TRP A 24 22.86 -6.85 9.28
N GLU A 25 24.02 -6.22 9.10
CA GLU A 25 25.22 -6.44 9.92
C GLU A 25 25.01 -6.01 11.37
N GLU A 26 24.38 -4.84 11.56
CA GLU A 26 24.04 -4.32 12.88
C GLU A 26 22.89 -5.07 13.57
N LYS A 27 22.22 -6.01 12.88
CA LYS A 27 21.02 -6.71 13.33
C LYS A 27 19.91 -5.75 13.77
N LYS A 28 19.76 -4.63 13.06
CA LYS A 28 18.73 -3.62 13.32
C LYS A 28 17.67 -3.63 12.21
N PRO A 29 16.38 -3.52 12.56
CA PRO A 29 15.33 -3.43 11.54
C PRO A 29 15.45 -2.12 10.74
N ILE A 30 15.10 -2.16 9.46
CA ILE A 30 14.93 -0.96 8.64
C ILE A 30 13.65 -0.26 9.07
N LYS A 31 13.74 1.05 9.34
CA LYS A 31 12.60 1.87 9.73
C LYS A 31 11.84 2.35 8.48
N TRP A 32 11.04 1.47 7.90
CA TRP A 32 10.20 1.81 6.76
C TRP A 32 9.16 2.87 7.12
N VAL A 33 8.98 3.84 6.24
CA VAL A 33 7.87 4.79 6.32
C VAL A 33 6.64 4.15 5.68
N GLN A 34 5.60 3.93 6.48
CA GLN A 34 4.33 3.42 5.96
C GLN A 34 3.56 4.55 5.27
N ILE A 35 3.40 4.43 3.94
CA ILE A 35 2.71 5.44 3.12
C ILE A 35 1.19 5.30 3.22
N HIS A 36 0.68 4.07 3.02
CA HIS A 36 -0.75 3.77 3.12
C HIS A 36 -1.08 3.32 4.55
N ARG A 37 -1.60 4.23 5.38
CA ARG A 37 -2.03 3.95 6.74
C ARG A 37 -3.48 4.36 6.93
N LEU A 38 -4.31 3.41 7.34
CA LEU A 38 -5.67 3.65 7.80
C LEU A 38 -5.67 3.95 9.31
N PRO A 39 -6.70 4.64 9.83
CA PRO A 39 -6.88 4.78 11.26
C PRO A 39 -6.93 3.42 11.97
N GLU A 40 -6.48 3.36 13.22
CA GLU A 40 -6.33 2.09 13.93
C GLU A 40 -7.67 1.38 14.14
N TYR A 41 -8.75 2.15 14.32
CA TYR A 41 -10.14 1.67 14.40
C TYR A 41 -10.73 1.19 13.06
N VAL A 42 -9.89 0.97 12.03
CA VAL A 42 -10.30 0.42 10.73
C VAL A 42 -9.54 -0.88 10.45
N GLN A 43 -10.26 -1.98 10.27
CA GLN A 43 -9.69 -3.26 9.89
C GLN A 43 -9.74 -3.48 8.39
N PHE A 44 -8.61 -3.30 7.71
CA PHE A 44 -8.46 -3.66 6.31
C PHE A 44 -7.85 -5.05 6.11
N ARG A 45 -8.41 -5.84 5.20
CA ARG A 45 -8.02 -7.23 4.94
C ARG A 45 -7.72 -7.44 3.45
N HIS A 46 -6.44 -7.42 3.06
CA HIS A 46 -6.01 -7.59 1.65
C HIS A 46 -6.56 -8.87 1.01
N ASN A 47 -6.53 -10.00 1.73
CA ASN A 47 -6.93 -11.31 1.21
C ASN A 47 -8.36 -11.35 0.65
N ARG A 48 -9.31 -10.62 1.24
CA ARG A 48 -10.70 -10.56 0.74
C ARG A 48 -10.78 -9.86 -0.61
N HIS A 49 -10.04 -8.76 -0.76
CA HIS A 49 -10.01 -7.95 -1.98
C HIS A 49 -9.28 -8.69 -3.11
N ILE A 50 -8.14 -9.33 -2.80
CA ILE A 50 -7.40 -10.15 -3.77
C ILE A 50 -8.24 -11.34 -4.24
N LYS A 51 -8.94 -12.02 -3.33
CA LYS A 51 -9.83 -13.15 -3.68
C LYS A 51 -11.01 -12.72 -4.55
N ALA A 52 -11.44 -11.46 -4.45
CA ALA A 52 -12.46 -10.89 -5.32
C ALA A 52 -11.92 -10.48 -6.71
N GLY A 53 -10.63 -10.71 -6.99
CA GLY A 53 -10.02 -10.40 -8.28
C GLY A 53 -9.64 -8.92 -8.46
N LEU A 54 -9.49 -8.16 -7.38
CA LEU A 54 -9.04 -6.78 -7.46
C LEU A 54 -7.53 -6.70 -7.66
N GLU A 55 -7.13 -6.04 -8.74
CA GLU A 55 -5.74 -5.70 -9.03
C GLU A 55 -5.18 -4.69 -8.01
N CYS A 56 -3.91 -4.84 -7.65
CA CYS A 56 -3.20 -3.95 -6.72
C CYS A 56 -3.29 -2.48 -7.15
N GLN A 57 -3.22 -2.27 -8.47
CA GLN A 57 -3.22 -0.95 -9.11
C GLN A 57 -4.53 -0.19 -8.91
N ARG A 58 -5.62 -0.89 -8.60
CA ARG A 58 -6.91 -0.27 -8.34
C ARG A 58 -6.87 0.62 -7.10
N CYS A 59 -6.08 0.24 -6.08
CA CYS A 59 -5.96 0.98 -4.82
C CYS A 59 -4.62 1.71 -4.68
N HIS A 60 -3.55 1.16 -5.24
CA HIS A 60 -2.19 1.70 -5.08
C HIS A 60 -1.66 2.38 -6.35
N GLY A 61 -2.46 2.50 -7.41
CA GLY A 61 -2.07 3.04 -8.72
C GLY A 61 -0.98 2.19 -9.40
N PRO A 62 -0.30 2.72 -10.44
CA PRO A 62 0.63 1.94 -11.27
C PRO A 62 1.98 1.69 -10.54
N VAL A 63 1.94 0.91 -9.46
CA VAL A 63 3.08 0.61 -8.58
C VAL A 63 4.27 0.02 -9.34
N GLU A 64 4.01 -0.71 -10.42
CA GLU A 64 5.03 -1.27 -11.29
C GLU A 64 5.87 -0.23 -12.05
N LYS A 65 5.39 1.03 -12.10
CA LYS A 65 6.06 2.16 -12.76
C LYS A 65 6.60 3.18 -11.75
N MET A 66 6.47 2.92 -10.45
CA MET A 66 6.90 3.85 -9.41
C MET A 66 8.34 3.56 -8.99
N ASP A 67 9.20 4.58 -9.06
CA ASP A 67 10.55 4.54 -8.49
C ASP A 67 10.52 4.52 -6.95
N LYS A 68 9.63 5.34 -6.37
CA LYS A 68 9.33 5.36 -4.94
C LYS A 68 7.82 5.36 -4.74
N LEU A 69 7.36 4.59 -3.76
CA LEU A 69 5.93 4.55 -3.42
C LEU A 69 5.49 5.92 -2.90
N SER A 70 4.41 6.43 -3.48
CA SER A 70 3.74 7.65 -3.05
C SER A 70 2.25 7.39 -2.86
N LEU A 71 1.55 8.33 -2.22
CA LEU A 71 0.10 8.33 -2.23
C LEU A 71 -0.36 8.66 -3.65
N VAL A 72 -1.15 7.77 -4.24
CA VAL A 72 -1.71 8.00 -5.57
C VAL A 72 -2.98 8.84 -5.46
N PRO A 73 -3.17 9.86 -6.33
CA PRO A 73 -4.47 10.48 -6.51
C PRO A 73 -5.40 9.41 -7.09
N ASP A 74 -6.38 8.97 -6.32
CA ASP A 74 -7.37 8.05 -6.88
C ASP A 74 -8.27 8.79 -7.88
N SER A 75 -8.57 8.06 -8.94
CA SER A 75 -9.38 8.38 -10.11
C SER A 75 -10.50 9.42 -9.94
N HIS A 76 -10.51 10.41 -10.85
CA HIS A 76 -11.61 11.30 -11.28
C HIS A 76 -12.90 11.35 -10.43
N ILE A 77 -12.82 11.85 -9.18
CA ILE A 77 -13.97 12.55 -8.57
C ILE A 77 -13.57 14.02 -8.41
N GLY A 78 -14.45 14.90 -8.87
CA GLY A 78 -14.16 16.28 -9.24
C GLY A 78 -13.50 17.17 -8.19
N TYR A 79 -13.08 18.33 -8.70
CA TYR A 79 -12.51 19.48 -8.00
C TYR A 79 -12.99 19.63 -6.55
N LEU A 80 -12.04 19.67 -5.61
CA LEU A 80 -12.09 20.20 -4.23
C LEU A 80 -11.90 19.22 -3.06
N VAL A 81 -11.69 17.91 -3.28
CA VAL A 81 -11.29 16.99 -2.19
C VAL A 81 -9.94 16.36 -2.51
N PRO A 82 -8.89 16.56 -1.69
CA PRO A 82 -7.63 15.86 -1.89
C PRO A 82 -7.84 14.36 -1.65
N VAL A 83 -7.88 13.57 -2.73
CA VAL A 83 -8.01 12.09 -2.72
C VAL A 83 -6.70 11.41 -2.29
N ALA A 84 -6.06 11.93 -1.24
CA ALA A 84 -4.78 11.46 -0.73
C ALA A 84 -4.92 10.25 0.22
N LYS A 85 -6.14 9.78 0.49
CA LYS A 85 -6.42 8.76 1.50
C LYS A 85 -7.51 7.82 0.99
N LEU A 86 -7.33 6.51 1.23
CA LEU A 86 -8.42 5.52 1.19
C LEU A 86 -9.41 5.86 2.30
N GLU A 87 -10.23 6.89 2.06
CA GLU A 87 -11.24 7.35 3.01
C GLU A 87 -12.46 6.43 2.97
N MET A 88 -13.24 6.45 4.06
CA MET A 88 -14.47 5.65 4.17
C MET A 88 -15.39 5.84 2.96
N GLY A 89 -15.52 7.06 2.44
CA GLY A 89 -16.35 7.36 1.28
C GLY A 89 -15.92 6.60 0.03
N TRP A 90 -14.62 6.48 -0.21
CA TRP A 90 -14.09 5.71 -1.34
C TRP A 90 -14.38 4.21 -1.17
N CYS A 91 -14.11 3.66 0.02
CA CYS A 91 -14.35 2.25 0.32
C CYS A 91 -15.83 1.88 0.12
N ILE A 92 -16.74 2.67 0.70
CA ILE A 92 -18.18 2.42 0.62
C ILE A 92 -18.71 2.60 -0.80
N ASN A 93 -18.21 3.59 -1.55
CA ASN A 93 -18.59 3.77 -2.96
C ASN A 93 -18.18 2.55 -3.80
N CYS A 94 -16.96 2.04 -3.62
CA CYS A 94 -16.52 0.81 -4.29
C CYS A 94 -17.38 -0.40 -3.88
N HIS A 95 -17.67 -0.57 -2.59
CA HIS A 95 -18.50 -1.68 -2.10
C HIS A 95 -19.94 -1.65 -2.65
N ARG A 96 -20.51 -0.45 -2.86
CA ARG A 96 -21.83 -0.26 -3.47
C ARG A 96 -21.86 -0.60 -4.95
N GLN A 97 -20.79 -0.29 -5.68
CA GLN A 97 -20.70 -0.52 -7.14
C GLN A 97 -20.54 -1.99 -7.51
N ASN A 98 -20.13 -2.86 -6.56
CA ASN A 98 -19.91 -4.29 -6.79
C ASN A 98 -21.19 -5.13 -6.56
N ASP A 99 -22.32 -4.75 -7.16
CA ASP A 99 -23.64 -5.37 -6.96
C ASP A 99 -24.00 -5.57 -5.47
N GLN A 100 -23.49 -4.70 -4.60
CA GLN A 100 -23.62 -4.77 -3.14
C GLN A 100 -23.14 -6.09 -2.50
N GLN A 101 -22.28 -6.86 -3.17
CA GLN A 101 -21.74 -8.11 -2.63
C GLN A 101 -20.71 -7.88 -1.51
N ALA A 102 -20.12 -6.69 -1.45
CA ALA A 102 -19.18 -6.31 -0.39
C ALA A 102 -19.93 -5.70 0.80
N SER A 103 -19.51 -6.05 2.02
CA SER A 103 -20.15 -5.56 3.25
C SER A 103 -20.09 -4.04 3.35
N GLN A 104 -21.23 -3.41 3.63
CA GLN A 104 -21.34 -1.98 3.93
C GLN A 104 -21.62 -1.73 5.41
N ASP A 105 -21.56 -2.78 6.23
CA ASP A 105 -21.81 -2.70 7.66
C ASP A 105 -20.62 -2.04 8.37
N CYS A 106 -20.93 -1.04 9.21
CA CYS A 106 -19.97 -0.30 10.00
C CYS A 106 -19.08 -1.23 10.82
N LEU A 107 -19.65 -2.26 11.44
CA LEU A 107 -18.92 -3.18 12.32
C LEU A 107 -18.05 -4.19 11.56
N THR A 108 -18.22 -4.30 10.24
CA THR A 108 -17.30 -5.10 9.43
C THR A 108 -15.95 -4.39 9.24
N CYS A 109 -15.96 -3.05 9.25
CA CYS A 109 -14.78 -2.22 9.04
C CYS A 109 -14.23 -1.66 10.36
N HIS A 110 -15.10 -1.38 11.32
CA HIS A 110 -14.79 -0.72 12.58
C HIS A 110 -15.00 -1.65 13.77
N TYR A 111 -14.20 -1.47 14.83
CA TYR A 111 -14.36 -2.16 16.10
C TYR A 111 -14.61 -1.17 17.24
#